data_AF-A0A9N9K4I6-F1
#
_entry.id   AF-A0A9N9K4I6-F1
#
_cell.length_a   1.000
_cell.length_b   1.000
_cell.length_c   1.000
_cell.angle_alpha   90.00
_cell.angle_beta   90.00
_cell.angle_gamma   90.00
#
_symmetry.space_group_name_H-M   'P 1'
#
loop_
_entity.id
_entity.type
_entity.pdbx_description
1 polymer ?
#
loop_
_entity_poly.entity_id
_entity_poly.type
_entity_poly.pdbx_seq_one_letter_code
_entity_poly.pdbx_strand_id
1 'polypeptide(L)'
;SPWVDLTQSMPSFWDAEIDKVDYFPKPLGFHKIVSSSHAKEEYIANAEALADKIAQKKPKIVGHPSFIEVPRFQFYCANEALAIPYISPMLAESLGDLPPILCQVGGHEKLHDEAILFSLKAASPREYQLPSYATKNFENSPFKNPTKVILEVYDDMPHAWHIFSFSKPSQIALERCCDFIKRITFVRDNNASMIDLLQEEIISHSQSHSFVAMRINKNGETRDLDETDRNCLKWDKIGVVPK
;
A
#
# COMPACT_ATOMS: atom_id res chain seq x y z
N SER A 1 0.41 -8.67 0.01
CA SER A 1 0.39 -7.25 -0.38
C SER A 1 0.61 -6.38 0.84
N PRO A 2 1.24 -5.21 0.71
CA PRO A 2 1.59 -4.38 1.86
C PRO A 2 0.39 -3.55 2.34
N TRP A 3 0.25 -3.41 3.66
CA TRP A 3 -0.70 -2.46 4.24
C TRP A 3 -0.01 -1.11 4.44
N VAL A 4 -0.30 -0.14 3.58
CA VAL A 4 0.46 1.13 3.46
C VAL A 4 -0.34 2.38 3.82
N ASP A 5 -1.68 2.29 3.84
CA ASP A 5 -2.59 3.31 4.34
C ASP A 5 -3.36 2.78 5.57
N LEU A 6 -2.89 3.11 6.78
CA LEU A 6 -3.58 2.73 8.02
C LEU A 6 -4.86 3.54 8.27
N THR A 7 -5.21 4.51 7.41
CA THR A 7 -6.49 5.20 7.49
C THR A 7 -7.64 4.39 6.87
N GLN A 8 -7.32 3.33 6.11
CA GLN A 8 -8.28 2.50 5.38
C GLN A 8 -9.21 3.37 4.51
N SER A 9 -8.64 4.37 3.85
CA SER A 9 -9.42 5.38 3.13
C SER A 9 -9.85 4.98 1.72
N MET A 10 -9.29 3.89 1.18
CA MET A 10 -9.43 3.54 -0.24
C MET A 10 -10.74 2.81 -0.55
N PRO A 11 -11.34 3.02 -1.75
CA PRO A 11 -12.58 2.37 -2.16
C PRO A 11 -12.55 0.85 -2.11
N SER A 12 -11.48 0.19 -2.58
CA SER A 12 -11.34 -1.27 -2.54
C SER A 12 -11.54 -1.87 -1.14
N PHE A 13 -11.20 -1.12 -0.09
CA PHE A 13 -11.36 -1.58 1.29
C PHE A 13 -12.85 -1.77 1.66
N TRP A 14 -13.71 -0.92 1.11
CA TRP A 14 -15.13 -0.80 1.44
C TRP A 14 -16.06 -1.43 0.40
N ASP A 15 -15.50 -2.06 -0.64
CA ASP A 15 -16.28 -2.74 -1.67
C ASP A 15 -16.95 -4.00 -1.11
N ALA A 16 -18.28 -4.07 -1.26
CA ALA A 16 -19.11 -5.18 -0.79
C ALA A 16 -18.95 -6.47 -1.62
N GLU A 17 -18.45 -6.37 -2.85
CA GLU A 17 -18.11 -7.55 -3.64
C GLU A 17 -16.76 -8.13 -3.19
N ILE A 18 -15.79 -7.27 -2.83
CA ILE A 18 -14.51 -7.70 -2.26
C ILE A 18 -14.71 -8.37 -0.89
N ASP A 19 -15.70 -7.94 -0.08
CA ASP A 19 -16.09 -8.60 1.18
C ASP A 19 -16.41 -10.11 1.01
N LYS A 20 -16.78 -10.56 -0.21
CA LYS A 20 -17.17 -11.95 -0.48
C LYS A 20 -16.00 -12.86 -0.83
N VAL A 21 -14.85 -12.28 -1.16
CA VAL A 21 -13.71 -12.98 -1.77
C VAL A 21 -12.41 -12.77 -1.01
N ASP A 22 -12.25 -11.62 -0.34
CA ASP A 22 -11.12 -11.37 0.55
C ASP A 22 -11.45 -11.76 2.00
N TYR A 23 -10.44 -12.20 2.74
CA TYR A 23 -10.59 -12.59 4.15
C TYR A 23 -10.18 -11.47 5.12
N PHE A 24 -9.77 -10.30 4.61
CA PHE A 24 -9.51 -9.14 5.45
C PHE A 24 -10.81 -8.63 6.13
N PRO A 25 -10.80 -8.40 7.45
CA PRO A 25 -11.99 -7.96 8.16
C PRO A 25 -12.52 -6.61 7.65
N LYS A 26 -13.84 -6.53 7.48
CA LYS A 26 -14.58 -5.32 7.13
C LYS A 26 -14.46 -4.16 8.14
N PRO A 27 -14.46 -4.38 9.47
CA PRO A 27 -14.47 -3.26 10.41
C PRO A 27 -13.22 -2.38 10.29
N LEU A 28 -13.42 -1.07 10.45
CA LEU A 28 -12.34 -0.09 10.56
C LEU A 28 -11.34 -0.55 11.65
N GLY A 29 -10.04 -0.58 11.33
CA GLY A 29 -8.97 -0.99 12.24
C GLY A 29 -8.83 -2.50 12.45
N PHE A 30 -9.46 -3.29 11.59
CA PHE A 30 -9.44 -4.74 11.52
C PHE A 30 -10.05 -5.52 12.68
N HIS A 31 -10.17 -4.98 13.89
CA HIS A 31 -10.44 -5.83 15.04
C HIS A 31 -11.47 -5.24 16.01
N LYS A 32 -12.41 -6.11 16.42
CA LYS A 32 -13.09 -6.00 17.72
C LYS A 32 -12.58 -7.16 18.58
N ILE A 33 -11.88 -6.88 19.68
CA ILE A 33 -11.59 -7.94 20.67
C ILE A 33 -12.92 -8.28 21.36
N VAL A 34 -13.56 -9.34 20.91
CA VAL A 34 -14.93 -9.70 21.29
C VAL A 34 -15.00 -10.28 22.71
N SER A 35 -13.95 -10.97 23.18
CA SER A 35 -13.88 -11.57 24.52
C SER A 35 -13.16 -10.67 25.54
N SER A 36 -13.56 -10.74 26.82
CA SER A 36 -12.78 -10.17 27.93
C SER A 36 -11.54 -11.03 28.19
N SER A 37 -10.37 -10.40 28.24
CA SER A 37 -9.11 -11.04 28.60
C SER A 37 -8.24 -10.03 29.34
N HIS A 38 -7.32 -10.49 30.21
CA HIS A 38 -6.41 -9.59 30.91
C HIS A 38 -5.55 -8.77 29.92
N ALA A 39 -5.14 -9.36 28.81
CA ALA A 39 -4.40 -8.65 27.76
C ALA A 39 -5.24 -7.51 27.13
N LYS A 40 -6.55 -7.71 26.96
CA LYS A 40 -7.46 -6.66 26.48
C LYS A 40 -7.60 -5.54 27.49
N GLU A 41 -7.82 -5.89 28.76
CA GLU A 41 -8.00 -4.92 29.85
C GLU A 41 -6.74 -4.06 30.00
N GLU A 42 -5.56 -4.70 30.01
CA GLU A 42 -4.27 -4.02 30.03
C GLU A 42 -4.07 -3.13 28.80
N TYR A 43 -4.39 -3.64 27.59
CA TYR A 43 -4.31 -2.85 26.36
C TYR A 43 -5.19 -1.61 26.43
N ILE A 44 -6.46 -1.74 26.83
CA ILE A 44 -7.40 -0.62 26.94
C ILE A 44 -6.88 0.41 27.95
N ALA A 45 -6.47 -0.03 29.15
CA ALA A 45 -5.95 0.87 30.18
C ALA A 45 -4.68 1.61 29.72
N ASN A 46 -3.76 0.90 29.05
CA ASN A 46 -2.54 1.51 28.51
C ASN A 46 -2.83 2.47 27.35
N ALA A 47 -3.80 2.13 26.50
CA ALA A 47 -4.25 2.97 25.38
C ALA A 47 -4.89 4.27 25.88
N GLU A 48 -5.77 4.18 26.89
CA GLU A 48 -6.40 5.34 27.54
C GLU A 48 -5.34 6.22 28.22
N ALA A 49 -4.44 5.63 29.02
CA ALA A 49 -3.37 6.38 29.68
C ALA A 49 -2.42 7.07 28.68
N LEU A 50 -2.18 6.46 27.51
CA LEU A 50 -1.41 7.09 26.44
C LEU A 50 -2.18 8.23 25.77
N ALA A 51 -3.47 8.04 25.49
CA ALA A 51 -4.32 9.07 24.93
C ALA A 51 -4.39 10.31 25.84
N ASP A 52 -4.52 10.11 27.15
CA ASP A 52 -4.50 11.21 28.13
C ASP A 52 -3.18 11.97 28.11
N LYS A 53 -2.04 11.26 28.07
CA LYS A 53 -0.71 11.89 27.94
C LYS A 53 -0.55 12.68 26.65
N ILE A 54 -1.08 12.17 25.53
CA ILE A 54 -1.07 12.85 24.24
C ILE A 54 -1.94 14.12 24.31
N ALA A 55 -3.16 14.02 24.83
CA ALA A 55 -4.08 15.13 24.99
C ALA A 55 -3.51 16.25 25.86
N GLN A 56 -2.81 15.91 26.95
CA GLN A 56 -2.12 16.89 27.81
C GLN A 56 -1.01 17.65 27.07
N LYS A 57 -0.29 16.98 26.16
CA LYS A 57 0.78 17.60 25.36
C LYS A 57 0.25 18.48 24.22
N LYS A 58 -1.03 18.34 23.84
CA LYS A 58 -1.67 19.07 22.73
C LYS A 58 -0.78 19.11 21.48
N PRO A 59 -0.30 17.96 20.98
CA PRO A 59 0.58 17.96 19.83
C PRO A 59 -0.15 18.57 18.62
N LYS A 60 0.60 19.31 17.81
CA LYS A 60 0.11 19.72 16.50
C LYS A 60 -0.01 18.47 15.64
N ILE A 61 -1.24 18.02 15.38
CA ILE A 61 -1.50 16.90 14.47
C ILE A 61 -1.17 17.38 13.06
N VAL A 62 -0.08 16.87 12.51
CA VAL A 62 0.21 17.01 11.08
C VAL A 62 -0.60 15.92 10.39
N GLY A 63 -1.80 16.25 9.90
CA GLY A 63 -2.72 15.26 9.34
C GLY A 63 -4.08 15.84 8.96
N HIS A 64 -5.07 14.97 8.77
CA HIS A 64 -6.44 15.36 8.44
C HIS A 64 -7.34 15.37 9.70
N PRO A 65 -8.32 16.29 9.85
CA PRO A 65 -9.21 16.35 11.01
C PRO A 65 -9.95 15.04 11.33
N SER A 66 -10.23 14.22 10.32
CA SER A 66 -10.91 12.92 10.48
C SER A 66 -10.23 11.97 11.47
N PHE A 67 -8.93 12.13 11.74
CA PHE A 67 -8.20 11.24 12.67
C PHE A 67 -8.75 11.31 14.10
N ILE A 68 -9.28 12.47 14.49
CA ILE A 68 -9.83 12.67 15.85
C ILE A 68 -11.36 12.67 15.88
N GLU A 69 -12.02 12.51 14.73
CA GLU A 69 -13.49 12.46 14.63
C GLU A 69 -14.06 11.07 14.92
N VAL A 70 -13.20 10.04 14.97
CA VAL A 70 -13.57 8.67 15.29
C VAL A 70 -12.79 8.17 16.52
N PRO A 71 -13.35 7.22 17.29
CA PRO A 71 -12.58 6.52 18.31
C PRO A 71 -11.32 5.88 17.72
N ARG A 72 -10.34 5.59 18.57
CA ARG A 72 -9.15 4.84 18.17
C ARG A 72 -9.56 3.51 17.53
N PHE A 73 -9.15 3.28 16.30
CA PHE A 73 -9.48 2.06 15.55
C PHE A 73 -8.25 1.17 15.34
N GLN A 74 -7.04 1.73 15.35
CA GLN A 74 -5.81 0.95 15.22
C GLN A 74 -5.28 0.44 16.56
N PHE A 75 -4.95 -0.85 16.64
CA PHE A 75 -4.18 -1.37 17.78
C PHE A 75 -2.74 -0.92 17.77
N TYR A 76 -2.17 -0.73 16.57
CA TYR A 76 -0.78 -0.40 16.37
C TYR A 76 -0.41 1.00 16.89
N CYS A 77 -1.27 1.99 16.72
CA CYS A 77 -0.98 3.38 17.10
C CYS A 77 -2.23 4.16 17.54
N ALA A 78 -2.03 5.31 18.18
CA ALA A 78 -3.09 6.31 18.35
C ALA A 78 -3.40 7.01 17.02
N ASN A 79 -4.60 7.56 16.85
CA ASN A 79 -5.02 8.12 15.56
C ASN A 79 -4.18 9.36 15.16
N GLU A 80 -3.69 10.14 16.13
CA GLU A 80 -2.81 11.28 15.92
C GLU A 80 -1.47 10.90 15.27
N ALA A 81 -1.10 9.63 15.36
CA ALA A 81 0.13 9.09 14.79
C ALA A 81 -0.05 8.56 13.35
N LEU A 82 -1.29 8.49 12.83
CA LEU A 82 -1.56 7.89 11.51
C LEU A 82 -0.78 8.57 10.38
N ALA A 83 -0.63 9.89 10.40
CA ALA A 83 0.12 10.64 9.38
C ALA A 83 1.64 10.61 9.57
N ILE A 84 2.16 9.90 10.58
CA ILE A 84 3.61 9.67 10.67
C ILE A 84 3.98 8.73 9.50
N PRO A 85 4.90 9.13 8.59
CA PRO A 85 5.20 8.33 7.40
C PRO A 85 5.71 6.91 7.70
N TYR A 86 6.36 6.70 8.85
CA TYR A 86 6.79 5.37 9.29
C TYR A 86 5.66 4.48 9.80
N ILE A 87 4.47 5.05 10.02
CA ILE A 87 3.26 4.34 10.44
C ILE A 87 2.37 4.10 9.23
N SER A 88 2.08 5.14 8.43
CA SER A 88 1.34 5.00 7.16
C SER A 88 2.20 5.52 6.01
N PRO A 89 3.01 4.65 5.35
CA PRO A 89 3.89 5.06 4.26
C PRO A 89 3.18 5.77 3.12
N MET A 90 1.91 5.42 2.85
CA MET A 90 1.12 6.12 1.83
C MET A 90 0.95 7.62 2.14
N LEU A 91 1.01 8.01 3.42
CA LEU A 91 0.92 9.39 3.87
C LEU A 91 2.29 10.09 3.97
N ALA A 92 3.36 9.49 3.47
CA ALA A 92 4.65 10.17 3.33
C ALA A 92 4.54 11.42 2.43
N GLU A 93 5.44 12.38 2.57
CA GLU A 93 5.52 13.51 1.65
C GLU A 93 5.90 13.07 0.23
N SER A 94 6.78 12.07 0.11
CA SER A 94 7.22 11.47 -1.14
C SER A 94 7.66 10.03 -0.91
N LEU A 95 7.64 9.23 -1.98
CA LEU A 95 8.18 7.87 -2.03
C LEU A 95 9.25 7.71 -3.13
N GLY A 96 9.84 8.82 -3.57
CA GLY A 96 10.95 8.82 -4.53
C GLY A 96 12.28 8.38 -3.91
N ASP A 97 13.28 8.18 -4.76
CA ASP A 97 14.66 7.80 -4.37
C ASP A 97 14.77 6.53 -3.48
N LEU A 98 13.71 5.73 -3.39
CA LEU A 98 13.74 4.42 -2.75
C LEU A 98 14.46 3.38 -3.63
N PRO A 99 14.98 2.29 -3.05
CA PRO A 99 15.45 1.13 -3.82
C PRO A 99 14.36 0.59 -4.76
N PRO A 100 14.72 -0.16 -5.81
CA PRO A 100 13.74 -0.79 -6.70
C PRO A 100 12.67 -1.59 -5.93
N ILE A 101 11.41 -1.44 -6.33
CA ILE A 101 10.25 -2.04 -5.65
C ILE A 101 9.57 -3.05 -6.58
N LEU A 102 9.31 -4.25 -6.06
CA LEU A 102 8.30 -5.15 -6.57
C LEU A 102 7.07 -5.05 -5.66
N CYS A 103 5.94 -4.64 -6.20
CA CYS A 103 4.66 -4.59 -5.52
C CYS A 103 3.73 -5.65 -6.11
N GLN A 104 3.40 -6.67 -5.32
CA GLN A 104 2.43 -7.70 -5.70
C GLN A 104 1.15 -7.50 -4.91
N VAL A 105 0.02 -7.41 -5.62
CA VAL A 105 -1.31 -7.24 -5.03
C VAL A 105 -2.35 -8.14 -5.68
N GLY A 106 -3.36 -8.56 -4.92
CA GLY A 106 -4.46 -9.35 -5.42
C GLY A 106 -5.53 -8.46 -6.07
N GLY A 107 -6.11 -8.92 -7.18
CA GLY A 107 -7.17 -8.19 -7.89
C GLY A 107 -8.50 -8.15 -7.13
N HIS A 108 -8.69 -9.07 -6.18
CA HIS A 108 -9.87 -9.16 -5.31
C HIS A 108 -9.47 -8.93 -3.85
N GLU A 109 -8.69 -7.87 -3.61
CA GLU A 109 -8.11 -7.57 -2.31
C GLU A 109 -8.54 -6.19 -1.81
N LYS A 110 -8.80 -6.07 -0.51
CA LYS A 110 -9.15 -4.79 0.13
C LYS A 110 -8.06 -3.73 0.03
N LEU A 111 -6.80 -4.17 0.03
CA LEU A 111 -5.61 -3.32 -0.07
C LEU A 111 -5.18 -3.04 -1.53
N HIS A 112 -6.01 -3.43 -2.51
CA HIS A 112 -5.72 -3.27 -3.93
C HIS A 112 -5.37 -1.83 -4.31
N ASP A 113 -6.26 -0.88 -4.02
CA ASP A 113 -6.11 0.51 -4.45
C ASP A 113 -4.91 1.20 -3.80
N GLU A 114 -4.62 0.90 -2.53
CA GLU A 114 -3.46 1.49 -1.85
C GLU A 114 -2.13 0.97 -2.41
N ALA A 115 -2.06 -0.30 -2.83
CA ALA A 115 -0.86 -0.85 -3.46
C ALA A 115 -0.58 -0.20 -4.82
N ILE A 116 -1.62 0.08 -5.60
CA ILE A 116 -1.53 0.78 -6.88
C ILE A 116 -1.09 2.22 -6.67
N LEU A 117 -1.75 2.96 -5.78
CA LEU A 117 -1.41 4.36 -5.49
C LEU A 117 0.00 4.50 -4.90
N PHE A 118 0.41 3.58 -4.03
CA PHE A 118 1.77 3.55 -3.49
C PHE A 118 2.81 3.36 -4.61
N SER A 119 2.54 2.44 -5.55
CA SER A 119 3.42 2.15 -6.68
C SER A 119 3.55 3.35 -7.61
N LEU A 120 2.43 4.00 -7.95
CA LEU A 120 2.41 5.20 -8.78
C LEU A 120 3.12 6.38 -8.09
N LYS A 121 2.88 6.56 -6.79
CA LYS A 121 3.55 7.59 -5.99
C LYS A 121 5.06 7.40 -5.90
N ALA A 122 5.54 6.16 -5.77
CA ALA A 122 6.97 5.89 -5.80
C ALA A 122 7.56 6.09 -7.20
N ALA A 123 6.85 5.67 -8.26
CA ALA A 123 7.36 5.73 -9.63
C ALA A 123 7.29 7.12 -10.29
N SER A 124 6.35 7.97 -9.85
CA SER A 124 6.13 9.32 -10.36
C SER A 124 5.80 10.28 -9.20
N PRO A 125 6.74 10.52 -8.26
CA PRO A 125 6.46 11.27 -7.02
C PRO A 125 6.06 12.74 -7.25
N ARG A 126 6.48 13.33 -8.38
CA ARG A 126 6.07 14.69 -8.78
C ARG A 126 4.61 14.76 -9.24
N GLU A 127 4.11 13.70 -9.88
CA GLU A 127 2.76 13.61 -10.43
C GLU A 127 1.75 13.24 -9.34
N TYR A 128 2.09 12.25 -8.51
CA TYR A 128 1.20 11.69 -7.48
C TYR A 128 1.52 12.24 -6.09
N GLN A 129 1.27 13.54 -5.89
CA GLN A 129 1.43 14.22 -4.59
C GLN A 129 0.20 14.03 -3.69
N LEU A 130 -0.05 12.78 -3.30
CA LEU A 130 -1.22 12.37 -2.49
C LEU A 130 -0.80 11.81 -1.13
N PRO A 131 -1.58 12.00 -0.04
CA PRO A 131 -2.69 12.93 0.04
C PRO A 131 -2.20 14.37 0.12
N SER A 132 -3.01 15.31 -0.36
CA SER A 132 -2.65 16.72 -0.52
C SER A 132 -2.18 17.40 0.77
N TYR A 133 -2.65 16.97 1.94
CA TYR A 133 -2.24 17.54 3.22
C TYR A 133 -0.84 17.08 3.66
N ALA A 134 -0.37 15.92 3.22
CA ALA A 134 0.92 15.35 3.59
C ALA A 134 2.07 15.81 2.67
N THR A 135 1.75 16.23 1.45
CA THR A 135 2.72 16.50 0.38
C THR A 135 3.06 17.99 0.22
N LYS A 136 2.59 18.85 1.14
CA LYS A 136 2.75 20.32 1.10
C LYS A 136 4.21 20.81 1.02
N ASN A 137 5.16 19.98 1.40
CA ASN A 137 6.58 20.35 1.46
C ASN A 137 7.43 19.52 0.47
N PHE A 138 6.78 18.85 -0.50
CA PHE A 138 7.44 18.05 -1.54
C PHE A 138 8.64 18.76 -2.21
N GLU A 139 8.53 20.07 -2.46
CA GLU A 139 9.61 20.87 -3.03
C GLU A 139 10.86 21.01 -2.16
N ASN A 140 10.81 20.66 -0.88
CA ASN A 140 11.98 20.59 -0.01
C ASN A 140 12.37 19.14 0.34
N SER A 141 11.64 18.15 -0.18
CA SER A 141 11.94 16.74 0.06
C SER A 141 13.29 16.35 -0.56
N PRO A 142 14.13 15.55 0.10
CA PRO A 142 15.30 14.96 -0.54
C PRO A 142 14.93 13.77 -1.46
N PHE A 143 13.70 13.25 -1.36
CA PHE A 143 13.20 12.07 -2.07
C PHE A 143 12.35 12.47 -3.27
N LYS A 144 12.93 12.98 -4.36
CA LYS A 144 12.17 13.56 -5.49
C LYS A 144 12.25 12.77 -6.79
N ASN A 145 13.25 11.90 -6.94
CA ASN A 145 13.45 11.18 -8.18
C ASN A 145 12.55 9.95 -8.24
N PRO A 146 12.01 9.60 -9.43
CA PRO A 146 11.32 8.35 -9.66
C PRO A 146 12.03 7.12 -9.09
N THR A 147 11.34 6.34 -8.27
CA THR A 147 11.76 4.98 -7.90
C THR A 147 11.38 4.01 -9.02
N LYS A 148 12.23 3.02 -9.27
CA LYS A 148 11.90 1.94 -10.22
C LYS A 148 10.89 0.99 -9.58
N VAL A 149 9.71 0.85 -10.18
CA VAL A 149 8.63 0.03 -9.62
C VAL A 149 8.09 -0.96 -10.65
N ILE A 150 7.95 -2.22 -10.22
CA ILE A 150 7.15 -3.24 -10.89
C ILE A 150 5.89 -3.46 -10.05
N LEU A 151 4.73 -3.24 -10.65
CA LEU A 151 3.43 -3.56 -10.06
C LEU A 151 2.85 -4.80 -10.75
N GLU A 152 2.48 -5.80 -9.95
CA GLU A 152 1.82 -7.02 -10.41
C GLU A 152 0.47 -7.17 -9.71
N VAL A 153 -0.61 -7.13 -10.48
CA VAL A 153 -1.97 -7.37 -9.99
C VAL A 153 -2.38 -8.79 -10.38
N TYR A 154 -2.55 -9.67 -9.39
CA TYR A 154 -2.90 -11.08 -9.64
C TYR A 154 -4.41 -11.25 -9.70
N ASP A 155 -4.92 -11.76 -10.81
CA ASP A 155 -6.35 -11.96 -11.01
C ASP A 155 -6.96 -12.84 -9.91
N ASP A 156 -8.13 -12.42 -9.43
CA ASP A 156 -8.95 -13.11 -8.45
C ASP A 156 -8.29 -13.39 -7.09
N MET A 157 -7.04 -12.97 -6.88
CA MET A 157 -6.32 -13.30 -5.65
C MET A 157 -6.80 -12.43 -4.48
N PRO A 158 -7.06 -13.04 -3.30
CA PRO A 158 -7.37 -12.31 -2.08
C PRO A 158 -6.09 -11.74 -1.46
N HIS A 159 -6.19 -11.10 -0.30
CA HIS A 159 -5.04 -10.66 0.46
C HIS A 159 -4.04 -11.81 0.67
N ALA A 160 -2.74 -11.49 0.67
CA ALA A 160 -1.62 -12.39 0.96
C ALA A 160 -1.77 -13.83 0.43
N TRP A 161 -2.27 -14.00 -0.79
CA TRP A 161 -2.47 -15.31 -1.41
C TRP A 161 -1.19 -16.15 -1.50
N HIS A 162 -0.02 -15.52 -1.38
CA HIS A 162 1.31 -16.15 -1.27
C HIS A 162 1.39 -17.24 -0.20
N ILE A 163 0.55 -17.19 0.85
CA ILE A 163 0.52 -18.21 1.89
C ILE A 163 -0.07 -19.54 1.39
N PHE A 164 -0.88 -19.50 0.33
CA PHE A 164 -1.51 -20.66 -0.28
C PHE A 164 -0.57 -21.29 -1.32
N SER A 165 0.61 -21.73 -0.87
CA SER A 165 1.70 -22.25 -1.72
C SER A 165 1.32 -23.48 -2.56
N PHE A 166 0.22 -24.16 -2.23
CA PHE A 166 -0.37 -25.23 -3.04
C PHE A 166 -1.03 -24.70 -4.33
N SER A 167 -1.38 -23.42 -4.39
CA SER A 167 -2.04 -22.81 -5.54
C SER A 167 -1.04 -22.35 -6.60
N LYS A 168 -1.40 -22.52 -7.88
CA LYS A 168 -0.56 -22.10 -9.00
C LYS A 168 -0.24 -20.59 -9.02
N PRO A 169 -1.21 -19.67 -8.78
CA PRO A 169 -0.92 -18.24 -8.71
C PRO A 169 0.08 -17.87 -7.60
N SER A 170 0.00 -18.53 -6.44
CA SER A 170 0.97 -18.33 -5.36
C SER A 170 2.37 -18.77 -5.75
N GLN A 171 2.51 -19.90 -6.43
CA GLN A 171 3.82 -20.39 -6.90
C GLN A 171 4.43 -19.41 -7.90
N ILE A 172 3.63 -18.95 -8.88
CA ILE A 172 4.07 -17.94 -9.86
C ILE A 172 4.53 -16.65 -9.15
N ALA A 173 3.74 -16.15 -8.18
CA ALA A 173 4.09 -14.95 -7.45
C ALA A 173 5.42 -15.08 -6.68
N LEU A 174 5.64 -16.22 -6.03
CA LEU A 174 6.88 -16.52 -5.31
C LEU A 174 8.07 -16.67 -6.26
N GLU A 175 7.91 -17.36 -7.40
CA GLU A 175 8.94 -17.50 -8.43
C GLU A 175 9.37 -16.12 -8.97
N ARG A 176 8.40 -15.27 -9.31
CA ARG A 176 8.66 -13.90 -9.80
C ARG A 176 9.31 -13.01 -8.75
N CYS A 177 8.93 -13.16 -7.48
CA CYS A 177 9.60 -12.48 -6.37
C CYS A 177 11.07 -12.93 -6.24
N CYS A 178 11.34 -14.24 -6.32
CA CYS A 178 12.70 -14.76 -6.33
C CYS A 178 13.52 -14.24 -7.52
N ASP A 179 12.93 -14.16 -8.70
CA ASP A 179 13.59 -13.65 -9.89
C ASP A 179 13.89 -12.15 -9.79
N PHE A 180 12.95 -11.36 -9.25
CA PHE A 180 13.21 -9.97 -8.90
C PHE A 180 14.40 -9.84 -7.95
N ILE A 181 14.39 -10.58 -6.83
CA ILE A 181 15.49 -10.58 -5.85
C ILE A 181 16.82 -10.96 -6.51
N LYS A 182 16.83 -12.03 -7.31
CA LYS A 182 18.04 -12.48 -8.01
C LYS A 182 18.57 -11.38 -8.93
N ARG A 183 17.69 -10.73 -9.70
CA ARG A 183 18.08 -9.68 -10.63
C ARG A 183 18.68 -8.47 -9.90
N ILE A 184 18.06 -8.00 -8.81
CA ILE A 184 18.56 -6.82 -8.07
C ILE A 184 19.84 -7.10 -7.27
N THR A 185 20.13 -8.36 -6.92
CA THR A 185 21.29 -8.72 -6.09
C THR A 185 22.47 -9.31 -6.87
N PHE A 186 22.23 -9.97 -8.01
CA PHE A 186 23.29 -10.66 -8.77
C PHE A 186 23.68 -9.96 -10.09
N VAL A 187 22.86 -9.09 -10.68
CA VAL A 187 23.23 -8.38 -11.92
C VAL A 187 24.18 -7.22 -11.57
N ARG A 188 25.48 -7.41 -11.85
CA ARG A 188 26.55 -6.43 -11.58
C ARG A 188 26.86 -5.49 -12.75
N ASP A 189 26.18 -5.63 -13.89
CA ASP A 189 26.53 -4.85 -15.09
C ASP A 189 25.84 -3.49 -15.11
N ASN A 190 26.67 -2.44 -14.96
CA ASN A 190 26.28 -1.03 -14.88
C ASN A 190 25.70 -0.43 -16.19
N ASN A 191 25.55 -1.21 -17.26
CA ASN A 191 25.21 -0.71 -18.60
C ASN A 191 23.85 -1.15 -19.15
N ALA A 192 23.15 -2.08 -18.51
CA ALA A 192 21.76 -2.42 -18.85
C ALA A 192 20.85 -1.84 -17.76
N SER A 193 19.93 -0.94 -18.11
CA SER A 193 18.95 -0.50 -17.13
C SER A 193 18.06 -1.70 -16.79
N MET A 194 17.76 -1.91 -15.50
CA MET A 194 16.82 -2.94 -15.02
C MET A 194 15.49 -2.96 -15.79
N ILE A 195 15.08 -1.80 -16.33
CA ILE A 195 13.86 -1.66 -17.13
C ILE A 195 14.09 -2.07 -18.58
N ASP A 196 15.31 -2.00 -19.10
CA ASP A 196 15.65 -2.52 -20.42
C ASP A 196 15.58 -4.06 -20.39
N LEU A 197 16.04 -4.69 -19.30
CA LEU A 197 15.95 -6.15 -19.11
C LEU A 197 14.52 -6.65 -18.85
N LEU A 198 13.68 -5.83 -18.19
CA LEU A 198 12.25 -6.13 -18.03
C LEU A 198 11.48 -5.82 -19.31
N GLN A 199 11.85 -4.78 -20.06
CA GLN A 199 11.29 -4.47 -21.37
C GLN A 199 11.62 -5.60 -22.35
N GLU A 200 12.87 -6.08 -22.44
CA GLU A 200 13.25 -7.14 -23.37
C GLU A 200 12.43 -8.45 -23.22
N GLU A 201 11.96 -8.80 -22.01
CA GLU A 201 11.03 -9.91 -21.79
C GLU A 201 9.53 -9.53 -21.80
N ILE A 202 9.18 -8.24 -21.61
CA ILE A 202 7.79 -7.77 -21.41
C ILE A 202 7.32 -6.77 -22.51
N ILE A 203 8.06 -6.55 -23.61
CA ILE A 203 7.72 -5.58 -24.67
C ILE A 203 6.30 -5.83 -25.23
N SER A 204 5.37 -5.04 -24.71
CA SER A 204 4.20 -4.45 -25.37
C SER A 204 3.46 -3.43 -24.49
N HIS A 205 3.79 -3.27 -23.20
CA HIS A 205 2.89 -2.62 -22.22
C HIS A 205 3.46 -1.39 -21.44
N SER A 206 4.62 -0.82 -21.81
CA SER A 206 5.29 0.22 -21.00
C SER A 206 4.66 1.62 -21.10
N GLN A 207 4.33 2.22 -19.94
CA GLN A 207 3.83 3.60 -19.79
C GLN A 207 4.90 4.63 -19.34
N SER A 208 6.05 4.19 -18.79
CA SER A 208 7.19 5.06 -18.40
C SER A 208 8.48 4.23 -18.17
N HIS A 209 9.66 4.86 -18.27
CA HIS A 209 10.96 4.27 -17.94
C HIS A 209 11.18 3.99 -16.44
N SER A 210 10.27 4.36 -15.53
CA SER A 210 10.37 4.07 -14.09
C SER A 210 9.27 3.12 -13.58
N PHE A 211 8.27 2.82 -14.40
CA PHE A 211 7.06 2.10 -13.98
C PHE A 211 6.68 1.02 -14.98
N VAL A 212 6.63 -0.23 -14.50
CA VAL A 212 6.07 -1.36 -15.23
C VAL A 212 4.90 -1.89 -14.42
N ALA A 213 3.74 -2.03 -15.04
CA ALA A 213 2.56 -2.58 -14.39
C ALA A 213 1.89 -3.62 -15.27
N MET A 214 1.41 -4.70 -14.67
CA MET A 214 0.75 -5.78 -15.40
C MET A 214 -0.27 -6.47 -14.50
N ARG A 215 -1.32 -7.03 -15.12
CA ARG A 215 -2.10 -8.09 -14.49
C ARG A 215 -1.53 -9.45 -14.84
N ILE A 216 -1.70 -10.41 -13.94
CA ILE A 216 -1.21 -11.78 -14.08
C ILE A 216 -2.37 -12.73 -13.78
N ASN A 217 -2.71 -13.57 -14.76
CA ASN A 217 -3.77 -14.56 -14.56
C ASN A 217 -3.27 -15.82 -13.86
N LYS A 218 -4.17 -16.77 -13.61
CA LYS A 218 -3.86 -18.03 -12.92
C LYS A 218 -2.78 -18.90 -13.59
N ASN A 219 -2.52 -18.71 -14.88
CA ASN A 219 -1.52 -19.42 -15.66
C ASN A 219 -0.18 -18.68 -15.72
N GLY A 220 -0.11 -17.45 -15.22
CA GLY A 220 1.08 -16.60 -15.28
C GLY A 220 1.17 -15.75 -16.54
N GLU A 221 0.12 -15.72 -17.36
CA GLU A 221 0.05 -14.88 -18.56
C GLU A 221 -0.18 -13.42 -18.13
N THR A 222 0.55 -12.50 -18.76
CA THR A 222 0.52 -11.08 -18.42
C THR A 222 -0.37 -10.30 -19.39
N ARG A 223 -1.02 -9.25 -18.88
CA ARG A 223 -1.73 -8.23 -19.68
C ARG A 223 -1.61 -6.86 -19.04
N ASP A 224 -2.06 -5.83 -19.74
CA ASP A 224 -2.21 -4.48 -19.18
C ASP A 224 -3.12 -4.46 -17.94
N LEU A 225 -2.92 -3.45 -17.09
CA LEU A 225 -3.88 -3.11 -16.04
C LEU A 225 -5.27 -2.84 -16.65
N ASP A 226 -6.30 -3.30 -15.96
CA ASP A 226 -7.68 -3.03 -16.35
C ASP A 226 -8.03 -1.55 -16.02
N GLU A 227 -9.07 -0.99 -16.65
CA GLU A 227 -9.51 0.38 -16.34
C GLU A 227 -9.88 0.52 -14.85
N THR A 228 -10.45 -0.54 -14.27
CA THR A 228 -10.83 -0.61 -12.87
C THR A 228 -9.65 -0.43 -11.92
N ASP A 229 -8.45 -0.88 -12.32
CA ASP A 229 -7.24 -0.75 -11.52
C ASP A 229 -6.82 0.72 -11.35
N ARG A 230 -7.31 1.60 -12.22
CA ARG A 230 -7.00 3.04 -12.19
C ARG A 230 -8.10 3.88 -11.55
N ASN A 231 -9.21 3.27 -11.12
CA ASN A 231 -10.31 4.01 -10.52
C ASN A 231 -9.91 4.70 -9.21
N CYS A 232 -8.94 4.14 -8.48
CA CYS A 232 -8.38 4.76 -7.27
C CYS A 232 -7.79 6.16 -7.51
N LEU A 233 -7.37 6.49 -8.75
CA LEU A 233 -6.84 7.81 -9.11
C LEU A 233 -7.91 8.91 -9.12
N LYS A 234 -9.18 8.52 -9.22
CA LYS A 234 -10.32 9.44 -9.18
C LYS A 234 -10.74 9.75 -7.73
N TRP A 235 -10.15 9.07 -6.74
CA TRP A 235 -10.53 9.17 -5.33
C TRP A 235 -9.91 10.40 -4.65
N ASP A 236 -10.75 11.27 -4.08
CA ASP A 236 -10.32 12.52 -3.45
C ASP A 236 -10.16 12.43 -1.93
N LYS A 237 -10.52 11.28 -1.32
CA LYS A 237 -10.45 11.05 0.14
C LYS A 237 -9.26 10.20 0.56
N ILE A 238 -8.22 10.10 -0.26
CA ILE A 238 -6.98 9.42 0.10
C ILE A 238 -6.44 9.98 1.43
N GLY A 239 -6.15 9.10 2.38
CA GLY A 239 -5.68 9.45 3.72
C GLY A 239 -6.74 10.04 4.65
N VAL A 240 -8.02 10.10 4.24
CA VAL A 240 -9.12 10.57 5.08
C VAL A 240 -9.82 9.36 5.68
N VAL A 241 -9.81 9.28 7.01
CA VAL A 241 -10.47 8.20 7.75
C VAL A 241 -11.99 8.26 7.48
N PRO A 242 -12.60 7.16 7.01
CA PRO A 242 -14.04 7.10 6.76
C PRO A 242 -14.83 7.11 8.07
N LYS A 243 -16.07 7.60 8.01
CA LYS A 243 -17.00 7.72 9.15
C LYS A 243 -17.90 6.51 9.30
#